data_AF-A0A846ZTF8-F1
#
_entry.id   AF-A0A846ZTF8-F1
#
_cell.length_a   1.000
_cell.length_b   1.000
_cell.length_c   1.000
_cell.angle_alpha   90.00
_cell.angle_beta   90.00
_cell.angle_gamma   90.00
#
_symmetry.space_group_name_H-M   'P 1'
#
loop_
_entity.id
_entity.type
_entity.pdbx_description
1 polymer ?
#
loop_
_entity_poly.entity_id
_entity_poly.type
_entity_poly.pdbx_seq_one_letter_code
_entity_poly.pdbx_strand_id
1 'polypeptide(L)'
;MKSTNQIKVKNRFIRESKNAKGGTHKKIVSLACLPFLAFFFSATPAVALPDWVEYLRSEDGTVFSYHRKLNVDKSNGNHIVQVLGKENLSDAGREKTLLSLQEKGLPTAEYEQMSRKMFTCEIDCGQRLIRKASLIVYDTNGKVIFSGETHSPEWEPILPDSTGDVLRKAVCK
;
A
#
# COMPACT_ATOMS: atom_id res chain seq x y z
N MET A 1 6.85 4.28 -44.31
CA MET A 1 6.69 5.59 -43.61
C MET A 1 6.85 5.33 -42.13
N LYS A 2 7.74 5.93 -41.33
CA LYS A 2 8.63 7.10 -41.47
C LYS A 2 10.00 6.72 -40.89
N SER A 3 11.06 7.04 -41.62
CA SER A 3 12.45 7.03 -41.13
C SER A 3 12.76 8.44 -40.61
N THR A 4 13.33 8.54 -39.41
CA THR A 4 13.83 9.81 -38.89
C THR A 4 15.33 9.65 -38.62
N ASN A 5 16.12 10.30 -39.48
CA ASN A 5 17.56 10.32 -39.42
C ASN A 5 18.08 11.17 -38.27
N GLN A 6 19.16 10.68 -37.68
CA GLN A 6 20.05 11.33 -36.72
C GLN A 6 20.72 12.57 -37.33
N ILE A 7 20.86 13.65 -36.55
CA ILE A 7 21.77 14.74 -36.86
C ILE A 7 22.73 14.92 -35.68
N LYS A 8 23.99 14.57 -35.94
CA LYS A 8 25.17 14.73 -35.09
C LYS A 8 25.91 15.95 -35.61
N VAL A 9 26.13 16.98 -34.79
CA VAL A 9 27.01 18.10 -35.17
C VAL A 9 28.11 18.24 -34.12
N LYS A 10 29.29 17.75 -34.50
CA LYS A 10 30.58 18.24 -34.01
C LYS A 10 30.84 19.54 -34.77
N ASN A 11 31.34 20.58 -34.10
CA ASN A 11 32.34 21.43 -34.74
C ASN A 11 33.31 22.02 -33.72
N ARG A 12 34.57 21.72 -34.01
CA ARG A 12 35.80 22.25 -33.43
C ARG A 12 36.18 23.46 -34.28
N PHE A 13 36.50 24.59 -33.67
CA PHE A 13 37.28 25.64 -34.34
C PHE A 13 38.39 26.14 -33.42
N ILE A 14 39.57 26.24 -34.03
CA ILE A 14 40.88 26.57 -33.46
C ILE A 14 41.08 28.08 -33.55
N ARG A 15 41.76 28.68 -32.55
CA ARG A 15 42.73 29.76 -32.81
C ARG A 15 43.71 29.91 -31.65
N GLU A 16 44.99 29.64 -31.91
CA GLU A 16 46.10 30.16 -31.12
C GLU A 16 46.45 31.58 -31.56
N SER A 17 46.89 32.43 -30.62
CA SER A 17 47.77 33.58 -30.89
C SER A 17 48.44 34.10 -29.60
N LYS A 18 49.75 33.86 -29.55
CA LYS A 18 50.90 34.45 -28.84
C LYS A 18 50.76 35.69 -27.93
N ASN A 19 51.44 35.56 -26.77
CA ASN A 19 52.38 36.45 -26.05
C ASN A 19 52.12 37.97 -25.89
N ALA A 20 52.16 38.44 -24.64
CA ALA A 20 53.07 39.53 -24.21
C ALA A 20 53.22 39.59 -22.68
N LYS A 21 54.47 39.83 -22.23
CA LYS A 21 54.92 40.04 -20.85
C LYS A 21 54.43 41.39 -20.29
N GLY A 22 54.35 41.50 -18.97
CA GLY A 22 54.38 42.79 -18.27
C GLY A 22 53.87 42.69 -16.84
N GLY A 23 54.79 42.62 -15.87
CA GLY A 23 54.45 42.63 -14.45
C GLY A 23 54.02 44.01 -13.96
N THR A 24 53.23 44.07 -12.88
CA THR A 24 53.68 44.53 -11.56
C THR A 24 52.49 44.70 -10.60
N HIS A 25 52.64 44.08 -9.44
CA HIS A 25 52.19 44.47 -8.10
C HIS A 25 50.70 44.70 -7.73
N LYS A 26 50.35 43.88 -6.73
CA LYS A 26 49.52 44.16 -5.53
C LYS A 26 48.01 44.10 -5.74
N LYS A 27 47.40 43.11 -5.08
CA LYS A 27 46.62 43.32 -3.84
C LYS A 27 46.09 41.98 -3.28
N ILE A 28 46.44 41.73 -2.02
CA ILE A 28 45.63 41.08 -0.98
C ILE A 28 45.00 39.72 -1.37
N VAL A 29 45.70 38.62 -1.07
CA VAL A 29 45.05 37.32 -0.89
C VAL A 29 44.63 37.23 0.58
N SER A 30 43.40 37.64 0.85
CA SER A 30 42.69 37.27 2.07
C SER A 30 41.90 35.99 1.81
N LEU A 31 41.80 35.17 2.85
CA LEU A 31 41.00 33.95 2.98
C LEU A 31 41.49 32.69 2.25
N ALA A 32 42.32 31.91 2.95
CA ALA A 32 42.40 30.48 2.76
C ALA A 32 42.56 29.80 4.12
N CYS A 33 41.45 29.39 4.74
CA CYS A 33 41.37 28.28 5.71
C CYS A 33 39.89 27.92 5.97
N LEU A 34 39.47 26.80 5.37
CA LEU A 34 38.58 25.71 5.86
C LEU A 34 37.31 26.01 6.72
N PRO A 35 36.23 25.20 6.65
CA PRO A 35 36.04 23.98 5.86
C PRO A 35 34.80 24.03 4.93
N PHE A 36 34.86 23.29 3.83
CA PHE A 36 33.65 22.75 3.20
C PHE A 36 33.03 21.76 4.21
N LEU A 37 32.22 22.28 5.14
CA LEU A 37 31.21 21.47 5.82
C LEU A 37 30.20 21.11 4.73
N ALA A 38 30.51 20.01 4.02
CA ALA A 38 29.49 19.25 3.32
C ALA A 38 28.47 18.87 4.39
N PHE A 39 27.43 19.68 4.49
CA PHE A 39 26.21 19.39 5.20
C PHE A 39 25.65 18.17 4.47
N PHE A 40 26.10 16.98 4.88
CA PHE A 40 25.41 15.74 4.57
C PHE A 40 24.07 15.87 5.30
N PHE A 41 23.11 16.52 4.64
CA PHE A 41 21.70 16.24 4.83
C PHE A 41 21.55 14.77 4.46
N SER A 42 21.85 13.88 5.41
CA SER A 42 21.29 12.55 5.42
C SER A 42 19.80 12.78 5.58
N ALA A 43 19.09 12.90 4.46
CA ALA A 43 17.66 12.73 4.43
C ALA A 43 17.43 11.35 5.04
N THR A 44 17.07 11.30 6.32
CA THR A 44 16.56 10.07 6.92
C THR A 44 15.44 9.63 6.00
N PRO A 45 15.53 8.45 5.35
CA PRO A 45 14.40 7.95 4.61
C PRO A 45 13.25 7.94 5.61
N ALA A 46 12.20 8.72 5.32
CA ALA A 46 10.98 8.64 6.08
C ALA A 46 10.56 7.18 5.98
N VAL A 47 10.71 6.43 7.07
CA VAL A 47 10.27 5.05 7.13
C VAL A 47 8.78 5.10 6.90
N ALA A 48 8.37 4.76 5.68
CA ALA A 48 6.97 4.68 5.34
C ALA A 48 6.37 3.67 6.32
N LEU A 49 5.43 4.13 7.14
CA LEU A 49 4.69 3.24 8.01
C LEU A 49 4.03 2.18 7.13
N PRO A 50 3.97 0.91 7.57
CA PRO A 50 3.31 -0.12 6.79
C PRO A 50 1.89 0.32 6.47
N ASP A 51 1.52 0.19 5.20
CA ASP A 51 0.20 0.56 4.66
C ASP A 51 -0.92 -0.27 5.27
N TRP A 52 -0.57 -1.38 5.91
CA TRP A 52 -1.49 -2.33 6.54
C TRP A 52 -1.36 -2.30 8.06
N VAL A 53 -2.49 -2.28 8.75
CA VAL A 53 -2.58 -2.34 10.21
C VAL A 53 -3.22 -3.68 10.58
N GLU A 54 -2.47 -4.53 11.30
CA GLU A 54 -3.00 -5.76 11.89
C GLU A 54 -4.00 -5.40 13.01
N TYR A 55 -5.19 -6.00 12.95
CA TYR A 55 -6.23 -5.78 13.97
C TYR A 55 -6.63 -7.06 14.69
N LEU A 56 -6.31 -8.23 14.13
CA LEU A 56 -6.58 -9.52 14.74
C LEU A 56 -5.61 -10.57 14.20
N ARG A 57 -5.17 -11.46 15.10
CA ARG A 57 -4.54 -12.73 14.78
C ARG A 57 -5.33 -13.83 15.47
N SER A 58 -5.91 -14.73 14.71
CA SER A 58 -6.66 -15.86 15.25
C SER A 58 -5.74 -16.94 15.79
N GLU A 59 -6.31 -17.83 16.60
CA GLU A 59 -5.59 -18.98 17.18
C GLU A 59 -4.99 -19.91 16.13
N ASP A 60 -5.65 -20.06 14.96
CA ASP A 60 -5.13 -20.84 13.84
C ASP A 60 -3.92 -20.19 13.13
N GLY A 61 -3.55 -18.95 13.50
CA GLY A 61 -2.44 -18.20 12.90
C GLY A 61 -2.82 -17.27 11.75
N THR A 62 -4.08 -17.27 11.29
CA THR A 62 -4.57 -16.34 10.27
C THR A 62 -4.46 -14.89 10.76
N VAL A 63 -3.98 -14.01 9.90
CA VAL A 63 -3.74 -12.60 10.20
C VAL A 63 -4.72 -11.73 9.46
N PHE A 64 -5.43 -10.88 10.19
CA PHE A 64 -6.38 -9.93 9.66
C PHE A 64 -5.80 -8.53 9.74
N SER A 65 -5.86 -7.80 8.64
CA SER A 65 -5.35 -6.44 8.54
C SER A 65 -6.27 -5.56 7.72
N TYR A 66 -6.21 -4.25 7.94
CA TYR A 66 -6.87 -3.27 7.10
C TYR A 66 -5.88 -2.23 6.56
N HIS A 67 -6.21 -1.64 5.42
CA HIS A 67 -5.41 -0.59 4.84
C HIS A 67 -5.57 0.70 5.66
N ARG A 68 -4.46 1.36 6.02
CA ARG A 68 -4.44 2.53 6.91
C ARG A 68 -5.25 3.71 6.37
N LYS A 69 -5.27 3.88 5.04
CA LYS A 69 -6.11 4.88 4.38
C LYS A 69 -7.56 4.40 4.41
N LEU A 70 -8.35 5.00 5.29
CA LEU A 70 -9.79 4.82 5.40
C LEU A 70 -10.52 5.94 4.66
N ASN A 71 -11.68 5.62 4.10
CA ASN A 71 -12.62 6.64 3.66
C ASN A 71 -13.77 6.70 4.69
N VAL A 72 -14.02 7.89 5.23
CA VAL A 72 -14.94 8.08 6.36
C VAL A 72 -15.97 9.13 6.00
N ASP A 73 -17.24 8.74 6.00
CA ASP A 73 -18.38 9.63 5.85
C ASP A 73 -18.97 9.95 7.23
N LYS A 74 -18.90 11.23 7.61
CA LYS A 74 -19.51 11.78 8.84
C LYS A 74 -20.69 12.72 8.56
N SER A 75 -21.21 12.73 7.34
CA SER A 75 -22.29 13.63 6.92
C SER A 75 -23.63 13.23 7.54
N ASN A 76 -24.50 14.22 7.78
CA ASN A 76 -25.89 13.99 8.22
C ASN A 76 -26.04 13.12 9.48
N GLY A 77 -25.04 13.13 10.38
CA GLY A 77 -25.04 12.31 11.60
C GLY A 77 -24.63 10.85 11.39
N ASN A 78 -24.31 10.44 10.16
CA ASN A 78 -23.73 9.14 9.88
C ASN A 78 -22.29 9.05 10.41
N HIS A 79 -21.82 7.84 10.67
CA HIS A 79 -20.40 7.56 10.86
C HIS A 79 -20.08 6.26 10.13
N ILE A 80 -19.97 6.36 8.80
CA ILE A 80 -19.72 5.21 7.92
C ILE A 80 -18.24 5.17 7.56
N VAL A 81 -17.60 4.03 7.78
CA VAL A 81 -16.19 3.81 7.43
C VAL A 81 -16.12 2.75 6.34
N GLN A 82 -15.53 3.11 5.20
CA GLN A 82 -15.13 2.18 4.15
C GLN A 82 -13.75 1.61 4.45
N VAL A 83 -13.66 0.28 4.42
CA VAL A 83 -12.47 -0.48 4.78
C VAL A 83 -12.04 -1.36 3.61
N LEU A 84 -10.76 -1.29 3.25
CA LEU A 84 -10.09 -2.33 2.48
C LEU A 84 -9.38 -3.27 3.45
N GLY A 85 -9.89 -4.49 3.57
CA GLY A 85 -9.39 -5.52 4.47
C GLY A 85 -8.64 -6.64 3.75
N LYS A 86 -7.82 -7.35 4.52
CA LYS A 86 -6.99 -8.46 4.08
C LYS A 86 -6.94 -9.54 5.15
N GLU A 87 -7.11 -10.80 4.74
CA GLU A 87 -6.89 -11.99 5.55
C GLU A 87 -5.75 -12.80 4.92
N ASN A 88 -4.62 -12.94 5.61
CA ASN A 88 -3.56 -13.85 5.22
C ASN A 88 -3.76 -15.16 5.97
N LEU A 89 -4.14 -16.21 5.25
CA LEU A 89 -4.51 -17.50 5.84
C LEU A 89 -3.26 -18.27 6.27
N SER A 90 -3.31 -18.87 7.45
CA SER A 90 -2.41 -19.97 7.79
C SER A 90 -2.87 -21.26 7.10
N ASP A 91 -2.05 -22.31 7.17
CA ASP A 91 -2.44 -23.64 6.70
C ASP A 91 -3.71 -24.15 7.42
N ALA A 92 -3.76 -24.00 8.75
CA ALA A 92 -4.92 -24.37 9.55
C ALA A 92 -6.17 -23.51 9.23
N GLY A 93 -5.99 -22.20 9.01
CA GLY A 93 -7.08 -21.31 8.61
C GLY A 93 -7.61 -21.60 7.20
N ARG A 94 -6.72 -22.03 6.29
CA ARG A 94 -7.10 -22.53 4.96
C ARG A 94 -7.93 -23.81 5.09
N GLU A 95 -7.45 -24.80 5.83
CA GLU A 95 -8.18 -26.07 6.06
C GLU A 95 -9.57 -25.82 6.67
N LYS A 96 -9.65 -24.95 7.69
CA LYS A 96 -10.93 -24.54 8.28
C LYS A 96 -11.87 -23.89 7.26
N THR A 97 -11.35 -23.08 6.35
CA THR A 97 -12.16 -22.48 5.27
C THR A 97 -12.64 -23.56 4.31
N LEU A 98 -11.80 -24.52 3.91
CA LEU A 98 -12.17 -25.63 3.03
C LEU A 98 -13.27 -26.49 3.63
N LEU A 99 -13.18 -26.82 4.92
CA LEU A 99 -14.22 -27.55 5.65
C LEU A 99 -15.55 -26.79 5.62
N SER A 100 -15.53 -25.48 5.88
CA SER A 100 -16.76 -24.66 5.82
C SER A 100 -17.38 -24.60 4.41
N LEU A 101 -16.55 -24.59 3.36
CA LEU A 101 -17.04 -24.66 1.97
C LEU A 101 -17.69 -26.03 1.69
N GLN A 102 -17.04 -27.11 2.13
CA GLN A 102 -17.56 -28.47 1.97
C GLN A 102 -18.90 -28.68 2.71
N GLU A 103 -19.03 -28.20 3.95
CA GLU A 103 -20.27 -28.23 4.73
C GLU A 103 -21.42 -27.49 4.03
N LYS A 104 -21.09 -26.47 3.22
CA LYS A 104 -22.05 -25.70 2.42
C LYS A 104 -22.30 -26.30 1.04
N GLY A 105 -21.68 -27.44 0.70
CA GLY A 105 -21.77 -28.06 -0.62
C GLY A 105 -21.12 -27.23 -1.73
N LEU A 106 -20.17 -26.36 -1.39
CA LEU A 106 -19.45 -25.52 -2.35
C LEU A 106 -18.18 -26.20 -2.86
N PRO A 107 -17.75 -25.93 -4.10
CA PRO A 107 -16.50 -26.47 -4.64
C PRO A 107 -15.28 -26.08 -3.78
N THR A 108 -14.41 -27.04 -3.49
CA THR A 108 -13.22 -26.85 -2.67
C THR A 108 -11.91 -26.91 -3.45
N ALA A 109 -11.86 -27.66 -4.55
CA ALA A 109 -10.63 -27.92 -5.32
C ALA A 109 -9.90 -26.63 -5.75
N GLU A 110 -10.65 -25.62 -6.18
CA GLU A 110 -10.10 -24.33 -6.61
C GLU A 110 -9.50 -23.51 -5.45
N TYR A 111 -9.86 -23.85 -4.22
CA TYR A 111 -9.46 -23.15 -2.99
C TYR A 111 -8.37 -23.90 -2.22
N GLU A 112 -7.94 -25.10 -2.64
CA GLU A 112 -6.90 -25.87 -1.95
C GLU A 112 -5.59 -25.12 -1.82
N GLN A 113 -5.32 -24.21 -2.75
CA GLN A 113 -4.12 -23.36 -2.77
C GLN A 113 -4.39 -21.93 -2.28
N MET A 114 -5.55 -21.63 -1.69
CA MET A 114 -5.85 -20.26 -1.24
C MET A 114 -4.87 -19.79 -0.16
N SER A 115 -4.34 -18.59 -0.31
CA SER A 115 -3.38 -18.00 0.62
C SER A 115 -3.90 -16.73 1.28
N ARG A 116 -4.74 -15.98 0.56
CA ARG A 116 -5.18 -14.65 1.00
C ARG A 116 -6.56 -14.32 0.49
N LYS A 117 -7.32 -13.61 1.31
CA LYS A 117 -8.56 -12.94 0.94
C LYS A 117 -8.37 -11.43 1.06
N MET A 118 -8.92 -10.69 0.11
CA MET A 118 -9.03 -9.24 0.14
C MET A 118 -10.51 -8.90 0.08
N PHE A 119 -10.97 -7.99 0.92
CA PHE A 119 -12.38 -7.61 0.94
C PHE A 119 -12.53 -6.10 1.04
N THR A 120 -13.65 -5.60 0.51
CA THR A 120 -14.12 -4.26 0.83
C THR A 120 -15.41 -4.34 1.61
N CYS A 121 -15.53 -3.53 2.65
CA CYS A 121 -16.75 -3.40 3.42
C CYS A 121 -16.98 -1.97 3.86
N GLU A 122 -18.22 -1.70 4.24
CA GLU A 122 -18.60 -0.50 4.95
C GLU A 122 -19.09 -0.87 6.35
N ILE A 123 -18.76 -0.02 7.31
CA ILE A 123 -19.12 -0.18 8.71
C ILE A 123 -19.85 1.08 9.16
N ASP A 124 -21.10 0.94 9.57
CA ASP A 124 -21.80 1.98 10.32
C ASP A 124 -21.37 1.87 11.79
N CYS A 125 -20.52 2.80 12.21
CA CYS A 125 -19.95 2.83 13.54
C CYS A 125 -20.99 3.16 14.63
N GLY A 126 -22.05 3.90 14.30
CA GLY A 126 -23.10 4.27 15.23
C GLY A 126 -24.09 3.13 15.45
N GLN A 127 -24.53 2.50 14.37
CA GLN A 127 -25.52 1.41 14.41
C GLN A 127 -24.91 0.02 14.58
N ARG A 128 -23.58 -0.10 14.52
CA ARG A 128 -22.84 -1.37 14.57
C ARG A 128 -23.28 -2.34 13.46
N LEU A 129 -23.42 -1.80 12.25
CA LEU A 129 -23.78 -2.57 11.06
C LEU A 129 -22.56 -2.70 10.14
N ILE A 130 -22.49 -3.79 9.39
CA ILE A 130 -21.49 -4.02 8.35
C ILE A 130 -22.17 -4.45 7.07
N ARG A 131 -21.65 -4.01 5.93
CA ARG A 131 -22.02 -4.56 4.61
C ARG A 131 -20.76 -4.85 3.80
N LYS A 132 -20.67 -6.03 3.21
CA LYS A 132 -19.51 -6.49 2.44
C LYS A 132 -19.76 -6.23 0.96
N ALA A 133 -18.93 -5.40 0.34
CA ALA A 133 -19.11 -4.98 -1.04
C ALA A 133 -18.38 -5.89 -2.03
N SER A 134 -17.20 -6.42 -1.68
CA SER A 134 -16.46 -7.32 -2.55
C SER A 134 -15.55 -8.29 -1.80
N LEU A 135 -15.22 -9.39 -2.46
CA LEU A 135 -14.25 -10.39 -2.03
C LEU A 135 -13.40 -10.85 -3.23
N ILE A 136 -12.09 -10.82 -3.05
CA ILE A 136 -11.12 -11.41 -3.98
C ILE A 136 -10.29 -12.43 -3.22
N VAL A 137 -10.16 -13.63 -3.76
CA VAL A 137 -9.36 -14.71 -3.17
C VAL A 137 -8.18 -15.01 -4.08
N TYR A 138 -6.99 -15.10 -3.48
CA TYR A 138 -5.73 -15.37 -4.15
C TYR A 138 -5.18 -16.73 -3.74
N ASP A 139 -4.55 -17.44 -4.68
CA ASP A 139 -3.75 -18.62 -4.39
C ASP A 139 -2.36 -18.26 -3.84
N THR A 140 -1.55 -19.27 -3.51
CA THR A 140 -0.17 -19.16 -3.04
C THR A 140 0.79 -18.50 -4.05
N ASN A 141 0.46 -18.49 -5.34
CA ASN A 141 1.22 -17.83 -6.40
C ASN A 141 0.74 -16.38 -6.64
N GLY A 142 -0.27 -15.92 -5.91
CA GLY A 142 -0.86 -14.59 -6.10
C GLY A 142 -1.82 -14.50 -7.28
N LYS A 143 -2.22 -15.63 -7.87
CA LYS A 143 -3.27 -15.69 -8.91
C LYS A 143 -4.64 -15.54 -8.25
N VAL A 144 -5.53 -14.78 -8.88
CA VAL A 144 -6.93 -14.69 -8.46
C VAL A 144 -7.64 -16.01 -8.78
N ILE A 145 -8.21 -16.65 -7.77
CA ILE A 145 -9.04 -17.86 -7.91
C ILE A 145 -10.53 -17.55 -7.77
N PHE A 146 -10.87 -16.44 -7.12
CA PHE A 146 -12.25 -15.94 -7.03
C PHE A 146 -12.24 -14.41 -6.99
N SER A 147 -13.21 -13.79 -7.65
CA SER A 147 -13.51 -12.36 -7.54
C SER A 147 -15.00 -12.16 -7.64
N GLY A 148 -15.59 -11.56 -6.62
CA GLY A 148 -17.03 -11.29 -6.55
C GLY A 148 -17.31 -9.93 -5.95
N GLU A 149 -18.33 -9.27 -6.49
CA GLU A 149 -18.90 -8.03 -5.97
C GLU A 149 -20.37 -8.26 -5.64
N THR A 150 -20.86 -7.60 -4.60
CA THR A 150 -22.27 -7.60 -4.23
C THR A 150 -22.85 -6.26 -4.68
N HIS A 151 -23.66 -6.25 -5.73
CA HIS A 151 -24.19 -5.03 -6.34
C HIS A 151 -25.13 -4.22 -5.43
N SER A 152 -25.72 -4.87 -4.42
CA SER A 152 -26.57 -4.24 -3.39
C SER A 152 -26.29 -4.90 -2.04
N PRO A 153 -25.16 -4.58 -1.38
CA PRO A 153 -24.77 -5.25 -0.16
C PRO A 153 -25.68 -4.81 1.00
N GLU A 154 -26.34 -5.77 1.62
CA GLU A 154 -27.25 -5.54 2.74
C GLU A 154 -26.46 -5.23 4.03
N TRP A 155 -27.06 -4.41 4.89
CA TRP A 155 -26.52 -4.12 6.21
C TRP A 155 -26.85 -5.27 7.15
N GLU A 156 -25.82 -5.87 7.72
CA GLU A 156 -25.92 -6.94 8.71
C GLU A 156 -25.45 -6.45 10.08
N PRO A 157 -26.07 -6.90 11.18
CA PRO A 157 -25.61 -6.57 12.51
C PRO A 157 -24.22 -7.17 12.79
N ILE A 158 -23.34 -6.37 13.38
CA ILE A 158 -22.04 -6.84 13.85
C ILE A 158 -22.21 -7.51 15.20
N LEU A 159 -22.03 -8.84 15.23
CA LEU A 159 -22.08 -9.62 16.47
C LEU A 159 -20.93 -9.21 17.42
N PRO A 160 -21.20 -9.04 18.73
CA PRO A 160 -20.15 -8.82 19.73
C PRO A 160 -19.06 -9.89 19.67
N ASP A 161 -17.81 -9.47 19.89
CA ASP A 161 -16.62 -10.34 19.94
C ASP A 161 -16.33 -11.16 18.67
N SER A 162 -17.08 -10.90 17.58
CA SER A 162 -16.76 -11.40 16.25
C SER A 162 -15.56 -10.67 15.65
N THR A 163 -14.94 -11.26 14.63
CA THR A 163 -13.92 -10.59 13.80
C THR A 163 -14.39 -9.22 13.28
N GLY A 164 -15.69 -9.10 12.96
CA GLY A 164 -16.29 -7.83 12.54
C GLY A 164 -16.33 -6.78 13.64
N ASP A 165 -16.57 -7.16 14.91
CA ASP A 165 -16.55 -6.21 16.02
C ASP A 165 -15.13 -5.77 16.37
N VAL A 166 -14.14 -6.66 16.28
CA VAL A 166 -12.73 -6.28 16.43
C VAL A 166 -12.31 -5.29 15.35
N LEU A 167 -12.69 -5.52 14.09
CA LEU A 167 -12.44 -4.57 13.00
C LEU A 167 -13.13 -3.23 13.25
N ARG A 168 -14.42 -3.24 13.62
CA ARG A 168 -15.18 -2.03 13.96
C ARG A 168 -14.48 -1.24 15.05
N LYS A 169 -14.09 -1.88 16.16
CA LYS A 169 -13.35 -1.23 17.26
C LYS A 169 -12.04 -0.60 16.79
N ALA A 170 -11.37 -1.19 15.80
CA ALA A 170 -10.12 -0.67 15.26
C ALA A 170 -10.31 0.58 14.37
N VAL A 171 -11.39 0.63 13.58
CA VAL A 171 -11.59 1.67 12.56
C VAL A 171 -12.56 2.78 12.98
N CYS A 172 -13.48 2.51 13.90
CA CYS A 172 -14.46 3.46 14.42
C CYS A 172 -13.90 4.23 15.61
N LYS A 173 -13.12 5.28 15.34
CA LYS A 173 -12.53 6.18 16.34
C LYS A 173 -13.35 7.45 16.55
#